data_AF-A0A7S1DF39-F1
#
_entry.id   AF-A0A7S1DF39-F1
#
_cell.length_a   1.000
_cell.length_b   1.000
_cell.length_c   1.000
_cell.angle_alpha   90.00
_cell.angle_beta   90.00
_cell.angle_gamma   90.00
#
_symmetry.space_group_name_H-M   'P 1'
#
loop_
_entity.id
_entity.type
_entity.pdbx_description
1 polymer ?
#
loop_
_entity_poly.entity_id
_entity_poly.type
_entity_poly.pdbx_seq_one_letter_code
_entity_poly.pdbx_strand_id
1 'polypeptide(L)'
;GNTHLTFEPHILAIHNTLRKNEHPLWDFFEPLTKDTLMLNWAARFTLAEFGAESFGDAMTSVGTGQFMQLIRNRWEKYDFFQYSALPDELEMRGFDQDFEFPGYLFREDGMKLWNAIGEFTLDFVNEIYSSDDSVAADTQVQLWAKETAEQNTGAVHGFPRLISDRATLARIMQTLWWVCSGLHAAVNFPQYDYFTYVPNKPLGARAGMRQYLDESNGKSEWIYDNVMPDYNATRQTLQVARILTIPSEHCIDTLTDHYKDVKHGLRSYEKFLDKLEIIGDEIEDRNQVNKKAGRAVYNYLHPTRVPSSIDI
;
A
#
# COMPACT_ATOMS: atom_id res chain seq x y z
N GLY A 1 1.58 -7.88 4.02
CA GLY A 1 0.23 -8.50 3.95
C GLY A 1 -0.73 -7.59 3.21
N ASN A 2 -1.13 -6.47 3.82
CA ASN A 2 -2.23 -5.60 3.36
C ASN A 2 -1.95 -4.74 2.11
N THR A 3 -0.84 -4.97 1.40
CA THR A 3 -0.52 -4.32 0.12
C THR A 3 -0.28 -5.42 -0.91
N HIS A 4 0.94 -5.94 -1.03
CA HIS A 4 1.35 -6.97 -1.98
C HIS A 4 0.34 -8.12 -2.12
N LEU A 5 0.08 -8.85 -1.04
CA LEU A 5 -0.66 -10.11 -1.08
C LEU A 5 -2.18 -9.90 -1.18
N THR A 6 -2.69 -8.81 -0.60
CA THR A 6 -4.12 -8.46 -0.72
C THR A 6 -4.43 -7.85 -2.08
N PHE A 7 -3.44 -7.25 -2.77
CA PHE A 7 -3.60 -6.66 -4.10
C PHE A 7 -3.48 -7.69 -5.25
N GLU A 8 -2.64 -8.71 -5.09
CA GLU A 8 -2.41 -9.77 -6.10
C GLU A 8 -3.69 -10.44 -6.65
N PRO A 9 -4.70 -10.82 -5.84
CA PRO A 9 -5.97 -11.38 -6.35
C PRO A 9 -6.72 -10.42 -7.28
N HIS A 10 -6.67 -9.11 -7.00
CA HIS A 10 -7.33 -8.10 -7.84
C HIS A 10 -6.66 -8.00 -9.21
N ILE A 11 -5.33 -8.05 -9.26
CA ILE A 11 -4.58 -8.05 -10.52
C ILE A 11 -4.99 -9.26 -11.37
N LEU A 12 -5.03 -10.46 -10.77
CA LEU A 12 -5.45 -11.66 -11.50
C LEU A 12 -6.86 -11.53 -12.07
N ALA A 13 -7.82 -11.06 -11.26
CA ALA A 13 -9.20 -10.87 -11.72
C ALA A 13 -9.30 -9.83 -12.84
N ILE A 14 -8.59 -8.69 -12.74
CA ILE A 14 -8.52 -7.65 -13.77
C ILE A 14 -7.98 -8.23 -15.10
N HIS A 15 -6.88 -8.98 -15.03
CA HIS A 15 -6.29 -9.63 -16.20
C HIS A 15 -7.20 -10.69 -16.83
N ASN A 16 -7.94 -11.45 -16.03
CA ASN A 16 -8.78 -12.52 -16.55
C ASN A 16 -10.09 -12.02 -17.18
N THR A 17 -10.65 -10.91 -16.65
CA THR A 17 -12.01 -10.46 -16.96
C THR A 17 -12.11 -9.17 -17.76
N LEU A 18 -11.21 -8.20 -17.54
CA LEU A 18 -11.25 -6.91 -18.24
C LEU A 18 -10.32 -6.91 -19.46
N ARG A 19 -9.12 -7.48 -19.30
CA ARG A 19 -8.10 -7.73 -20.34
C ARG A 19 -7.63 -6.50 -21.14
N LYS A 20 -6.37 -6.55 -21.57
CA LYS A 20 -5.77 -5.49 -22.38
C LYS A 20 -6.51 -5.31 -23.70
N ASN A 21 -6.90 -4.07 -24.00
CA ASN A 21 -7.63 -3.66 -25.20
C ASN A 21 -9.06 -4.24 -25.36
N GLU A 22 -9.58 -5.00 -24.40
CA GLU A 22 -10.93 -5.59 -24.46
C GLU A 22 -11.97 -4.79 -23.65
N HIS A 23 -11.53 -4.04 -22.62
CA HIS A 23 -12.42 -3.27 -21.75
C HIS A 23 -11.86 -1.88 -21.40
N PRO A 24 -12.67 -0.80 -21.40
CA PRO A 24 -12.22 0.57 -21.07
C PRO A 24 -11.54 0.73 -19.71
N LEU A 25 -11.98 -0.01 -18.68
CA LEU A 25 -11.33 -0.02 -17.37
C LEU A 25 -9.87 -0.50 -17.39
N TRP A 26 -9.43 -1.22 -18.43
CA TRP A 26 -8.03 -1.60 -18.57
C TRP A 26 -7.12 -0.37 -18.68
N ASP A 27 -7.56 0.66 -19.40
CA ASP A 27 -6.83 1.93 -19.57
C ASP A 27 -6.53 2.59 -18.20
N PHE A 28 -7.38 2.35 -17.19
CA PHE A 28 -7.14 2.78 -15.82
C PHE A 28 -6.21 1.83 -15.04
N PHE A 29 -6.42 0.52 -15.14
CA PHE A 29 -5.72 -0.46 -14.30
C PHE A 29 -4.32 -0.84 -14.79
N GLU A 30 -4.00 -0.65 -16.07
CA GLU A 30 -2.70 -1.01 -16.64
C GLU A 30 -1.49 -0.47 -15.84
N PRO A 31 -1.42 0.82 -15.47
CA PRO A 31 -0.30 1.33 -14.68
C PRO A 31 -0.29 0.83 -13.24
N LEU A 32 -1.41 0.30 -12.73
CA LEU A 32 -1.57 -0.17 -11.35
C LEU A 32 -1.16 -1.63 -11.18
N THR A 33 -1.26 -2.43 -12.24
CA THR A 33 -0.96 -3.88 -12.20
C THR A 33 0.48 -4.21 -12.56
N LYS A 34 1.27 -3.19 -12.92
CA LYS A 34 2.66 -3.34 -13.36
C LYS A 34 3.56 -3.87 -12.24
N ASP A 35 4.40 -4.85 -12.56
CA ASP A 35 5.48 -5.45 -11.76
C ASP A 35 5.08 -6.23 -10.49
N THR A 36 3.93 -5.93 -9.86
CA THR A 36 3.52 -6.53 -8.58
C THR A 36 3.49 -8.07 -8.58
N LEU A 37 2.97 -8.70 -9.65
CA LEU A 37 2.94 -10.18 -9.73
C LEU A 37 4.34 -10.79 -9.75
N MET A 38 5.26 -10.17 -10.50
CA MET A 38 6.64 -10.65 -10.60
C MET A 38 7.36 -10.47 -9.26
N LEU A 39 7.17 -9.34 -8.60
CA LEU A 39 7.75 -9.07 -7.28
C LEU A 39 7.22 -10.01 -6.21
N ASN A 40 5.91 -10.22 -6.15
CA ASN A 40 5.32 -11.18 -5.22
C ASN A 40 5.84 -12.60 -5.48
N TRP A 41 6.00 -12.97 -6.76
CA TRP A 41 6.62 -14.24 -7.12
C TRP A 41 8.07 -14.32 -6.63
N ALA A 42 8.90 -13.33 -6.91
CA ALA A 42 10.30 -13.29 -6.46
C ALA A 42 10.43 -13.30 -4.93
N ALA A 43 9.55 -12.57 -4.23
CA ALA A 43 9.51 -12.51 -2.78
C ALA A 43 9.22 -13.87 -2.15
N ARG A 44 8.40 -14.73 -2.79
CA ARG A 44 8.15 -16.11 -2.31
C ARG A 44 9.40 -16.99 -2.27
N PHE A 45 10.43 -16.68 -3.07
CA PHE A 45 11.69 -17.41 -3.13
C PHE A 45 12.88 -16.65 -2.50
N THR A 46 12.67 -15.47 -1.95
CA THR A 46 13.76 -14.64 -1.40
C THR A 46 13.44 -14.10 -0.01
N LEU A 47 12.27 -13.47 0.16
CA LEU A 47 11.86 -12.85 1.42
C LEU A 47 11.03 -13.81 2.30
N ALA A 48 10.18 -14.60 1.65
CA ALA A 48 9.16 -15.44 2.27
C ALA A 48 9.45 -16.94 2.15
N GLU A 49 10.65 -17.32 1.70
CA GLU A 49 11.10 -18.71 1.70
C GLU A 49 11.42 -19.19 3.14
N PHE A 50 11.39 -20.50 3.37
CA PHE A 50 11.86 -21.10 4.60
C PHE A 50 13.37 -21.34 4.55
N GLY A 51 14.10 -20.89 5.56
CA GLY A 51 15.52 -21.16 5.66
C GLY A 51 16.27 -20.07 6.40
N ALA A 52 17.42 -20.43 6.96
CA ALA A 52 18.23 -19.56 7.80
C ALA A 52 18.73 -18.27 7.11
N GLU A 53 18.69 -18.21 5.78
CA GLU A 53 19.05 -17.03 4.99
C GLU A 53 17.84 -16.20 4.53
N SER A 54 16.62 -16.71 4.71
CA SER A 54 15.39 -15.97 4.37
C SER A 54 15.23 -14.74 5.26
N PHE A 55 14.58 -13.71 4.72
CA PHE A 55 14.35 -12.48 5.48
C PHE A 55 13.65 -12.76 6.82
N GLY A 56 12.58 -13.56 6.78
CA GLY A 56 11.76 -13.86 7.94
C GLY A 56 12.56 -14.54 9.05
N ASP A 57 13.28 -15.61 8.73
CA ASP A 57 14.01 -16.42 9.73
C ASP A 57 15.30 -15.74 10.20
N ALA A 58 15.96 -14.96 9.34
CA ALA A 58 17.26 -14.37 9.66
C ALA A 58 17.18 -13.06 10.46
N MET A 59 16.08 -12.30 10.34
CA MET A 59 15.96 -10.96 10.94
C MET A 59 14.83 -10.80 11.96
N THR A 60 13.82 -11.67 11.94
CA THR A 60 12.62 -11.47 12.75
C THR A 60 12.50 -12.50 13.86
N SER A 61 12.00 -12.09 15.03
CA SER A 61 11.73 -13.04 16.13
C SER A 61 10.59 -14.01 15.83
N VAL A 62 9.74 -13.69 14.86
CA VAL A 62 8.59 -14.55 14.51
C VAL A 62 9.00 -15.66 13.53
N GLY A 63 10.01 -15.43 12.69
CA GLY A 63 10.36 -16.35 11.61
C GLY A 63 9.32 -16.38 10.48
N THR A 64 9.68 -16.98 9.35
CA THR A 64 8.83 -17.04 8.14
C THR A 64 7.53 -17.81 8.41
N GLY A 65 7.60 -18.93 9.15
CA GLY A 65 6.44 -19.78 9.40
C GLY A 65 5.31 -19.08 10.16
N GLN A 66 5.63 -18.43 11.27
CA GLN A 66 4.65 -17.71 12.08
C GLN A 66 4.22 -16.42 11.38
N PHE A 67 5.11 -15.78 10.62
CA PHE A 67 4.74 -14.64 9.77
C PHE A 67 3.63 -15.02 8.78
N MET A 68 3.74 -16.18 8.11
CA MET A 68 2.68 -16.69 7.22
C MET A 68 1.39 -17.01 7.98
N GLN A 69 1.48 -17.55 9.19
CA GLN A 69 0.30 -17.79 10.02
C GLN A 69 -0.41 -16.49 10.40
N LEU A 70 0.33 -15.43 10.73
CA LEU A 70 -0.24 -14.11 11.02
C LEU A 70 -0.94 -13.50 9.79
N ILE A 71 -0.33 -13.61 8.61
CA ILE A 71 -0.94 -13.18 7.35
C ILE A 71 -2.23 -13.95 7.08
N ARG A 72 -2.21 -15.28 7.23
CA ARG A 72 -3.40 -16.11 7.05
C ARG A 72 -4.52 -15.72 8.02
N ASN A 73 -4.21 -15.58 9.31
CA ASN A 73 -5.20 -15.18 10.32
C ASN A 73 -5.79 -13.79 10.04
N ARG A 74 -4.99 -12.90 9.44
CA ARG A 74 -5.46 -11.59 9.00
C ARG A 74 -6.37 -11.70 7.79
N TRP A 75 -6.01 -12.52 6.80
CA TRP A 75 -6.82 -12.76 5.60
C TRP A 75 -8.20 -13.35 5.93
N GLU A 76 -8.27 -14.28 6.87
CA GLU A 76 -9.54 -14.89 7.33
C GLU A 76 -10.53 -13.87 7.92
N LYS A 77 -10.05 -12.71 8.38
CA LYS A 77 -10.86 -11.62 8.95
C LYS A 77 -10.89 -10.37 8.07
N TYR A 78 -10.31 -10.46 6.88
CA TYR A 78 -10.18 -9.34 5.98
C TYR A 78 -11.55 -8.93 5.44
N ASP A 79 -11.72 -7.63 5.24
CA ASP A 79 -12.84 -7.00 4.57
C ASP A 79 -12.25 -5.90 3.70
N PHE A 80 -12.56 -5.96 2.40
CA PHE A 80 -11.94 -5.11 1.39
C PHE A 80 -12.04 -3.64 1.74
N PHE A 81 -13.23 -3.10 2.00
CA PHE A 81 -13.35 -1.67 2.30
C PHE A 81 -12.77 -1.35 3.68
N GLN A 82 -13.11 -2.13 4.71
CA GLN A 82 -12.71 -1.81 6.08
C GLN A 82 -11.19 -1.74 6.28
N TYR A 83 -10.42 -2.53 5.51
CA TYR A 83 -8.96 -2.60 5.67
C TYR A 83 -8.16 -1.99 4.52
N SER A 84 -8.79 -1.64 3.40
CA SER A 84 -8.10 -1.00 2.28
C SER A 84 -8.52 0.44 2.03
N ALA A 85 -9.78 0.80 2.30
CA ALA A 85 -10.18 2.19 2.11
C ALA A 85 -9.64 3.02 3.28
N LEU A 86 -8.86 4.06 2.97
CA LEU A 86 -8.21 4.89 3.99
C LEU A 86 -9.20 5.41 5.06
N PRO A 87 -10.34 6.05 4.70
CA PRO A 87 -11.26 6.56 5.71
C PRO A 87 -11.85 5.44 6.59
N ASP A 88 -12.25 4.32 6.00
CA ASP A 88 -12.81 3.18 6.72
C ASP A 88 -11.77 2.55 7.68
N GLU A 89 -10.51 2.43 7.25
CA GLU A 89 -9.41 1.90 8.05
C GLU A 89 -9.07 2.80 9.25
N LEU A 90 -9.06 4.12 9.01
CA LEU A 90 -8.84 5.12 10.04
C LEU A 90 -9.98 5.12 11.06
N GLU A 91 -11.23 5.11 10.63
CA GLU A 91 -12.41 5.07 11.50
C GLU A 91 -12.41 3.80 12.37
N MET A 92 -12.14 2.64 11.79
CA MET A 92 -12.02 1.37 12.54
C MET A 92 -10.98 1.45 13.66
N ARG A 93 -9.94 2.28 13.51
CA ARG A 93 -8.89 2.50 14.52
C ARG A 93 -9.19 3.65 15.50
N GLY A 94 -10.34 4.31 15.37
CA GLY A 94 -10.73 5.46 16.19
C GLY A 94 -10.16 6.80 15.71
N PHE A 95 -9.79 6.90 14.44
CA PHE A 95 -9.28 8.13 13.79
C PHE A 95 -10.28 8.66 12.75
N ASP A 96 -11.55 8.74 13.12
CA ASP A 96 -12.63 9.21 12.28
C ASP A 96 -12.41 10.65 11.74
N GLN A 97 -13.38 11.17 10.98
CA GLN A 97 -13.30 12.52 10.41
C GLN A 97 -13.21 13.63 11.47
N ASP A 98 -13.78 13.40 12.66
CA ASP A 98 -13.86 14.36 13.76
C ASP A 98 -12.62 14.29 14.67
N PHE A 99 -11.76 13.28 14.47
CA PHE A 99 -10.50 13.14 15.21
C PHE A 99 -9.51 14.26 14.85
N GLU A 100 -9.28 15.16 15.80
CA GLU A 100 -8.28 16.21 15.72
C GLU A 100 -6.97 15.80 16.40
N PHE A 101 -5.94 15.52 15.62
CA PHE A 101 -4.57 15.38 16.10
C PHE A 101 -3.60 16.03 15.13
N PRO A 102 -3.32 17.34 15.29
CA PRO A 102 -2.37 18.04 14.44
C PRO A 102 -1.01 17.34 14.45
N GLY A 103 -0.46 17.06 13.27
CA GLY A 103 0.82 16.37 13.13
C GLY A 103 0.70 14.88 12.85
N TYR A 104 -0.51 14.33 12.65
CA TYR A 104 -0.67 12.98 12.11
C TYR A 104 -0.48 12.98 10.58
N LEU A 105 0.76 13.18 10.14
CA LEU A 105 1.08 13.52 8.75
C LEU A 105 0.66 12.43 7.73
N PHE A 106 0.66 11.14 8.12
CA PHE A 106 0.11 10.06 7.29
C PHE A 106 -1.38 10.25 7.00
N ARG A 107 -2.19 10.61 8.01
CA ARG A 107 -3.63 10.86 7.82
C ARG A 107 -3.86 12.13 7.03
N GLU A 108 -3.16 13.21 7.38
CA GLU A 108 -3.31 14.51 6.73
C GLU A 108 -3.00 14.43 5.23
N ASP A 109 -1.81 13.93 4.88
CA ASP A 109 -1.39 13.83 3.47
C ASP A 109 -2.15 12.70 2.76
N GLY A 110 -2.40 11.58 3.45
CA GLY A 110 -3.13 10.43 2.92
C GLY A 110 -4.57 10.78 2.54
N MET A 111 -5.29 11.54 3.36
CA MET A 111 -6.66 11.94 3.05
C MET A 111 -6.73 12.90 1.85
N LYS A 112 -5.76 13.80 1.70
CA LYS A 112 -5.66 14.66 0.51
C LYS A 112 -5.48 13.81 -0.76
N LEU A 113 -4.55 12.86 -0.71
CA LEU A 113 -4.28 11.99 -1.85
C LEU A 113 -5.47 11.06 -2.13
N TRP A 114 -6.08 10.47 -1.10
CA TRP A 114 -7.28 9.65 -1.20
C TRP A 114 -8.41 10.40 -1.89
N ASN A 115 -8.68 11.64 -1.49
CA ASN A 115 -9.73 12.46 -2.10
C ASN A 115 -9.43 12.80 -3.56
N ALA A 116 -8.18 13.16 -3.89
CA ALA A 116 -7.77 13.43 -5.27
C ALA A 116 -7.92 12.17 -6.16
N ILE A 117 -7.55 10.99 -5.65
CA ILE A 117 -7.77 9.71 -6.33
C ILE A 117 -9.27 9.47 -6.53
N GLY A 118 -10.11 9.78 -5.53
CA GLY A 118 -11.56 9.60 -5.61
C GLY A 118 -12.23 10.49 -6.65
N GLU A 119 -11.80 11.76 -6.75
CA GLU A 119 -12.24 12.67 -7.82
C GLU A 119 -11.84 12.11 -9.19
N PHE A 120 -10.59 11.65 -9.33
CA PHE A 120 -10.10 11.07 -10.57
C PHE A 120 -10.87 9.81 -10.99
N THR A 121 -11.08 8.86 -10.08
CA THR A 121 -11.77 7.60 -10.41
C THR A 121 -13.22 7.83 -10.77
N LEU A 122 -13.90 8.76 -10.09
CA LEU A 122 -15.27 9.12 -10.42
C LEU A 122 -15.36 9.80 -11.79
N ASP A 123 -14.45 10.74 -12.08
CA ASP A 123 -14.37 11.38 -13.39
C ASP A 123 -14.09 10.35 -14.50
N PHE A 124 -13.13 9.44 -14.30
CA PHE A 124 -12.83 8.36 -15.25
C PHE A 124 -14.06 7.47 -15.50
N VAL A 125 -14.75 7.03 -14.44
CA VAL A 125 -15.96 6.20 -14.57
C VAL A 125 -17.06 6.95 -15.32
N ASN A 126 -17.23 8.24 -15.07
CA ASN A 126 -18.21 9.08 -15.77
C ASN A 126 -17.84 9.34 -17.24
N GLU A 127 -16.56 9.25 -17.61
CA GLU A 127 -16.13 9.32 -19.02
C GLU A 127 -16.53 8.07 -19.81
N ILE A 128 -16.51 6.89 -19.18
CA ILE A 128 -16.76 5.61 -19.87
C ILE A 128 -18.19 5.05 -19.68
N TYR A 129 -18.90 5.45 -18.63
CA TYR A 129 -20.28 5.04 -18.34
C TYR A 129 -21.21 6.24 -18.24
N SER A 130 -22.30 6.21 -19.01
CA SER A 130 -23.28 7.32 -19.06
C SER A 130 -24.32 7.27 -17.93
N SER A 131 -24.50 6.11 -17.30
CA SER A 131 -25.48 5.91 -16.22
C SER A 131 -25.10 4.72 -15.34
N ASP A 132 -25.75 4.62 -14.17
CA ASP A 132 -25.60 3.47 -13.28
C ASP A 132 -26.11 2.18 -13.95
N ASP A 133 -27.20 2.27 -14.72
CA ASP A 133 -27.71 1.16 -15.53
C ASP A 133 -26.65 0.62 -16.52
N SER A 134 -25.81 1.49 -17.08
CA SER A 134 -24.74 1.05 -18.00
C SER A 134 -23.64 0.26 -17.28
N VAL A 135 -23.36 0.57 -16.01
CA VAL A 135 -22.44 -0.23 -15.17
C VAL A 135 -23.10 -1.55 -14.78
N ALA A 136 -24.36 -1.53 -14.37
CA ALA A 136 -25.11 -2.72 -14.01
C ALA A 136 -25.26 -3.72 -15.18
N ALA A 137 -25.37 -3.21 -16.40
CA ALA A 137 -25.45 -4.00 -17.63
C ALA A 137 -24.09 -4.54 -18.13
N ASP A 138 -22.98 -4.07 -17.58
CA ASP A 138 -21.64 -4.47 -18.01
C ASP A 138 -21.28 -5.87 -17.50
N THR A 139 -21.33 -6.85 -18.39
CA THR A 139 -21.08 -8.25 -18.06
C THR A 139 -19.63 -8.52 -17.66
N GLN A 140 -18.65 -7.77 -18.18
CA GLN A 140 -17.24 -7.94 -17.81
C GLN A 140 -16.98 -7.40 -16.41
N VAL A 141 -17.60 -6.28 -16.04
CA VAL A 141 -17.57 -5.76 -14.66
C VAL A 141 -18.21 -6.74 -13.67
N GLN A 142 -19.35 -7.35 -14.02
CA GLN A 142 -19.97 -8.35 -13.14
C GLN A 142 -19.13 -9.63 -13.02
N LEU A 143 -18.46 -10.06 -14.10
CA LEU A 143 -17.51 -11.18 -14.06
C LEU A 143 -16.29 -10.85 -13.20
N TRP A 144 -15.74 -9.65 -13.32
CA TRP A 144 -14.65 -9.14 -12.47
C TRP A 144 -15.03 -9.17 -10.98
N ALA A 145 -16.22 -8.66 -10.66
CA ALA A 145 -16.73 -8.64 -9.29
C ALA A 145 -16.87 -10.05 -8.71
N LYS A 146 -17.46 -10.95 -9.50
CA LYS A 146 -17.61 -12.36 -9.14
C LYS A 146 -16.26 -13.05 -8.93
N GLU A 147 -15.35 -12.92 -9.88
CA GLU A 147 -14.02 -13.54 -9.80
C GLU A 147 -13.23 -13.05 -8.59
N THR A 148 -13.33 -11.76 -8.26
CA THR A 148 -12.66 -11.19 -7.08
C THR A 148 -13.25 -11.73 -5.77
N ALA A 149 -14.58 -11.81 -5.65
CA ALA A 149 -15.25 -12.13 -4.38
C ALA A 149 -15.45 -13.63 -4.10
N GLU A 150 -15.42 -14.50 -5.12
CA GLU A 150 -15.72 -15.94 -4.94
C GLU A 150 -14.58 -16.72 -4.27
N GLN A 151 -14.94 -17.68 -3.41
CA GLN A 151 -14.00 -18.46 -2.60
C GLN A 151 -13.05 -19.35 -3.42
N ASN A 152 -13.48 -19.78 -4.61
CA ASN A 152 -12.68 -20.64 -5.48
C ASN A 152 -11.79 -19.84 -6.44
N THR A 153 -11.82 -18.51 -6.37
CA THR A 153 -11.05 -17.58 -7.21
C THR A 153 -10.28 -16.59 -6.34
N GLY A 154 -10.61 -15.28 -6.36
CA GLY A 154 -9.89 -14.27 -5.60
C GLY A 154 -10.11 -14.33 -4.08
N ALA A 155 -11.22 -14.90 -3.62
CA ALA A 155 -11.59 -15.05 -2.21
C ALA A 155 -11.46 -13.75 -1.38
N VAL A 156 -11.64 -12.58 -2.01
CA VAL A 156 -11.53 -11.29 -1.34
C VAL A 156 -12.80 -11.01 -0.57
N HIS A 157 -12.77 -11.26 0.74
CA HIS A 157 -13.86 -10.95 1.64
C HIS A 157 -14.16 -9.44 1.67
N GLY A 158 -15.44 -9.07 1.76
CA GLY A 158 -15.89 -7.67 1.72
C GLY A 158 -15.95 -7.04 0.33
N PHE A 159 -15.42 -7.69 -0.71
CA PHE A 159 -15.52 -7.16 -2.08
C PHE A 159 -16.96 -7.28 -2.61
N PRO A 160 -17.52 -6.23 -3.25
CA PRO A 160 -18.87 -6.28 -3.80
C PRO A 160 -19.03 -7.39 -4.84
N ARG A 161 -20.04 -8.25 -4.66
CA ARG A 161 -20.37 -9.32 -5.64
C ARG A 161 -21.10 -8.81 -6.88
N LEU A 162 -21.68 -7.62 -6.77
CA LEU A 162 -22.36 -6.90 -7.84
C LEU A 162 -21.90 -5.45 -7.77
N ILE A 163 -21.62 -4.88 -8.92
CA ILE A 163 -21.25 -3.47 -9.06
C ILE A 163 -22.33 -2.85 -9.94
N SER A 164 -23.30 -2.17 -9.32
CA SER A 164 -24.54 -1.76 -9.98
C SER A 164 -24.62 -0.27 -10.28
N ASP A 165 -23.62 0.51 -9.86
CA ASP A 165 -23.64 1.95 -10.01
C ASP A 165 -22.21 2.50 -10.13
N ARG A 166 -22.13 3.73 -10.67
CA ARG A 166 -20.84 4.39 -10.93
C ARG A 166 -20.09 4.74 -9.65
N ALA A 167 -20.79 5.07 -8.57
CA ALA A 167 -20.15 5.45 -7.31
C ALA A 167 -19.46 4.25 -6.66
N THR A 168 -20.11 3.09 -6.66
CA THR A 168 -19.53 1.82 -6.18
C THR A 168 -18.30 1.44 -7.00
N LEU A 169 -18.38 1.52 -8.33
CA LEU A 169 -17.24 1.24 -9.22
C LEU A 169 -16.06 2.19 -8.95
N ALA A 170 -16.33 3.49 -8.89
CA ALA A 170 -15.31 4.51 -8.61
C ALA A 170 -14.65 4.33 -7.23
N ARG A 171 -15.44 3.94 -6.21
CA ARG A 171 -14.92 3.66 -4.85
C ARG A 171 -14.02 2.43 -4.82
N ILE A 172 -14.37 1.37 -5.55
CA ILE A 172 -13.50 0.18 -5.69
C ILE A 172 -12.18 0.59 -6.35
N MET A 173 -12.25 1.31 -7.47
CA MET A 173 -11.07 1.79 -8.19
C MET A 173 -10.18 2.69 -7.32
N GLN A 174 -10.78 3.60 -6.55
CA GLN A 174 -10.08 4.47 -5.60
C GLN A 174 -9.36 3.66 -4.53
N THR A 175 -10.05 2.67 -3.97
CA THR A 175 -9.49 1.78 -2.94
C THR A 175 -8.31 0.98 -3.49
N LEU A 176 -8.43 0.42 -4.69
CA LEU A 176 -7.36 -0.34 -5.34
C LEU A 176 -6.14 0.55 -5.64
N TRP A 177 -6.36 1.74 -6.22
CA TRP A 177 -5.29 2.69 -6.48
C TRP A 177 -4.58 3.08 -5.18
N TRP A 178 -5.33 3.40 -4.12
CA TRP A 178 -4.74 3.73 -2.82
C TRP A 178 -3.88 2.60 -2.26
N VAL A 179 -4.33 1.34 -2.34
CA VAL A 179 -3.58 0.18 -1.82
C VAL A 179 -2.23 0.02 -2.51
N CYS A 180 -2.19 0.09 -3.84
CA CYS A 180 -0.96 -0.15 -4.60
C CYS A 180 -0.05 1.09 -4.68
N SER A 181 -0.58 2.28 -4.41
CA SER A 181 0.18 3.53 -4.42
C SER A 181 0.40 4.09 -3.01
N GLY A 182 -0.46 4.98 -2.52
CA GLY A 182 -0.30 5.72 -1.27
C GLY A 182 -0.08 4.84 -0.04
N LEU A 183 -0.87 3.78 0.15
CA LEU A 183 -0.69 2.86 1.27
C LEU A 183 0.65 2.14 1.18
N HIS A 184 0.98 1.56 0.01
CA HIS A 184 2.24 0.89 -0.21
C HIS A 184 3.42 1.84 0.06
N ALA A 185 3.39 3.03 -0.53
CA ALA A 185 4.43 4.03 -0.35
C ALA A 185 4.63 4.40 1.12
N ALA A 186 3.53 4.64 1.84
CA ALA A 186 3.55 5.05 3.24
C ALA A 186 4.04 3.98 4.22
N VAL A 187 4.01 2.69 3.85
CA VAL A 187 4.51 1.60 4.72
C VAL A 187 5.83 1.00 4.24
N ASN A 188 6.22 1.27 3.00
CA ASN A 188 7.41 0.71 2.38
C ASN A 188 8.62 1.67 2.42
N PHE A 189 8.52 2.85 1.80
CA PHE A 189 9.66 3.79 1.70
C PHE A 189 10.20 4.33 3.04
N PRO A 190 9.42 4.44 4.14
CA PRO A 190 9.98 4.78 5.44
C PRO A 190 10.91 3.73 6.04
N GLN A 191 10.95 2.51 5.50
CA GLN A 191 11.75 1.45 6.12
C GLN A 191 13.23 1.83 6.26
N TYR A 192 13.79 2.58 5.32
CA TYR A 192 15.19 3.04 5.44
C TYR A 192 15.38 3.93 6.67
N ASP A 193 14.56 4.98 6.81
CA ASP A 193 14.69 5.96 7.90
C ASP A 193 14.40 5.33 9.27
N TYR A 194 13.49 4.36 9.33
CA TYR A 194 13.07 3.76 10.61
C TYR A 194 13.86 2.52 11.01
N PHE A 195 14.36 1.71 10.05
CA PHE A 195 14.90 0.37 10.33
C PHE A 195 16.43 0.35 10.31
N THR A 196 17.08 1.30 9.64
CA THR A 196 18.56 1.31 9.52
C THR A 196 19.25 1.78 10.79
N TYR A 197 18.59 2.60 11.61
CA TYR A 197 18.95 2.75 13.01
C TYR A 197 18.25 1.67 13.83
N VAL A 198 18.83 0.47 13.86
CA VAL A 198 18.23 -0.73 14.47
C VAL A 198 17.71 -0.53 15.90
N PRO A 199 18.35 0.25 16.80
CA PRO A 199 17.77 0.54 18.12
C PRO A 199 16.38 1.18 18.11
N ASN A 200 16.03 1.93 17.07
CA ASN A 200 14.70 2.53 16.93
C ASN A 200 13.61 1.49 16.56
N LYS A 201 13.97 0.46 15.77
CA LYS A 201 13.02 -0.56 15.34
C LYS A 201 13.69 -1.93 15.12
N PRO A 202 14.05 -2.65 16.21
CA PRO A 202 14.59 -3.99 16.07
C PRO A 202 13.51 -4.96 15.56
N LEU A 203 13.82 -5.74 14.52
CA LEU A 203 12.90 -6.74 13.95
C LEU A 203 12.85 -8.04 14.76
N GLY A 204 13.85 -8.25 15.63
CA GLY A 204 13.91 -9.37 16.55
C GLY A 204 14.63 -9.03 17.84
N ALA A 205 14.35 -9.82 18.87
CA ALA A 205 14.99 -9.82 20.17
C ALA A 205 15.65 -11.18 20.44
N ARG A 206 16.90 -11.17 20.92
CA ARG A 206 17.65 -12.39 21.29
C ARG A 206 17.43 -12.85 22.74
N ALA A 207 16.83 -12.00 23.57
CA ALA A 207 16.46 -12.29 24.95
C ALA A 207 15.01 -11.90 25.22
N GLY A 208 14.34 -12.66 26.09
CA GLY A 208 12.94 -12.45 26.44
C GLY A 208 12.74 -11.51 27.63
N MET A 209 11.53 -10.96 27.76
CA MET A 209 11.18 -10.05 28.85
C MET A 209 11.40 -10.64 30.25
N ARG A 210 11.27 -11.97 30.44
CA ARG A 210 11.51 -12.59 31.76
C ARG A 210 12.97 -12.45 32.20
N GLN A 211 13.91 -12.67 31.28
CA GLN A 211 15.34 -12.55 31.55
C GLN A 211 15.71 -11.09 31.88
N TYR A 212 15.04 -10.12 31.26
CA TYR A 212 15.20 -8.71 31.59
C TYR A 212 14.71 -8.36 33.00
N LEU A 213 13.61 -8.96 33.46
CA LEU A 213 13.05 -8.69 34.80
C LEU A 213 13.93 -9.24 35.92
N ASP A 214 14.67 -10.31 35.64
CA ASP A 214 15.64 -10.91 36.58
C ASP A 214 16.97 -10.14 36.63
N GLU A 215 17.20 -9.18 35.72
CA GLU A 215 18.43 -8.38 35.70
C GLU A 215 18.43 -7.29 36.77
N SER A 216 19.45 -7.35 37.63
CA SER A 216 19.58 -6.52 38.83
C SER A 216 20.50 -5.32 38.63
N ASN A 217 21.40 -5.34 37.64
CA ASN A 217 22.37 -4.27 37.39
C ASN A 217 22.44 -3.89 35.90
N GLY A 218 22.56 -2.60 35.60
CA GLY A 218 22.94 -2.13 34.25
C GLY A 218 21.95 -2.46 33.12
N LYS A 219 20.65 -2.22 33.33
CA LYS A 219 19.57 -2.59 32.39
C LYS A 219 19.80 -2.15 30.93
N SER A 220 20.42 -1.00 30.69
CA SER A 220 20.69 -0.50 29.33
C SER A 220 21.79 -1.28 28.61
N GLU A 221 22.89 -1.57 29.31
CA GLU A 221 24.01 -2.37 28.78
C GLU A 221 23.53 -3.80 28.50
N TRP A 222 22.78 -4.37 29.46
CA TRP A 222 22.18 -5.68 29.28
C TRP A 222 21.23 -5.75 28.07
N ILE A 223 20.37 -4.74 27.85
CA ILE A 223 19.49 -4.68 26.66
C ILE A 223 20.33 -4.67 25.39
N TYR A 224 21.37 -3.85 25.35
CA TYR A 224 22.23 -3.75 24.17
C TYR A 224 22.92 -5.08 23.86
N ASP A 225 23.44 -5.77 24.86
CA ASP A 225 24.20 -7.00 24.67
C ASP A 225 23.32 -8.24 24.43
N ASN A 226 22.11 -8.27 25.00
CA ASN A 226 21.28 -9.48 25.05
C ASN A 226 19.98 -9.38 24.25
N VAL A 227 19.40 -8.19 24.07
CA VAL A 227 18.13 -8.03 23.34
C VAL A 227 18.40 -7.67 21.89
N MET A 228 19.27 -6.71 21.63
CA MET A 228 19.49 -6.17 20.28
C MET A 228 19.90 -7.26 19.27
N PRO A 229 19.48 -7.15 18.00
CA PRO A 229 19.93 -8.05 16.94
C PRO A 229 21.46 -8.12 16.87
N ASP A 230 21.99 -9.29 16.51
CA ASP A 230 23.43 -9.42 16.30
C ASP A 230 23.90 -8.69 15.02
N TYR A 231 25.19 -8.75 14.75
CA TYR A 231 25.80 -8.12 13.59
C TYR A 231 25.19 -8.60 12.26
N ASN A 232 24.90 -9.90 12.12
CA ASN A 232 24.41 -10.46 10.88
C ASN A 232 22.97 -10.04 10.60
N ALA A 233 22.09 -10.14 11.61
CA ALA A 233 20.70 -9.68 11.51
C ALA A 233 20.64 -8.16 11.27
N THR A 234 21.50 -7.39 11.93
CA THR A 234 21.65 -5.94 11.70
C THR A 234 22.05 -5.66 10.25
N ARG A 235 23.14 -6.27 9.76
CA ARG A 235 23.64 -6.07 8.40
C ARG A 235 22.58 -6.40 7.35
N GLN A 236 21.87 -7.52 7.51
CA GLN A 236 20.81 -7.90 6.59
C GLN A 236 19.63 -6.92 6.64
N THR A 237 19.24 -6.44 7.83
CA THR A 237 18.16 -5.44 7.99
C THR A 237 18.47 -4.18 7.19
N LEU A 238 19.71 -3.68 7.30
CA LEU A 238 20.15 -2.51 6.54
C LEU A 238 20.15 -2.75 5.03
N GLN A 239 20.62 -3.93 4.58
CA GLN A 239 20.65 -4.28 3.16
C GLN A 239 19.25 -4.37 2.57
N VAL A 240 18.33 -5.07 3.24
CA VAL A 240 16.97 -5.25 2.75
C VAL A 240 16.20 -3.94 2.81
N ALA A 241 16.28 -3.18 3.91
CA ALA A 241 15.67 -1.86 3.98
C ALA A 241 16.18 -0.93 2.87
N ARG A 242 17.46 -1.03 2.46
CA ARG A 242 17.99 -0.25 1.33
C ARG A 242 17.42 -0.69 -0.02
N ILE A 243 17.27 -2.00 -0.25
CA ILE A 243 16.72 -2.53 -1.51
C ILE A 243 15.24 -2.20 -1.64
N LEU A 244 14.47 -2.46 -0.58
CA LEU A 244 13.02 -2.26 -0.60
C LEU A 244 12.61 -0.79 -0.68
N THR A 245 13.54 0.15 -0.48
CA THR A 245 13.24 1.60 -0.50
C THR A 245 13.91 2.35 -1.66
N ILE A 246 14.36 1.62 -2.69
CA ILE A 246 14.81 2.25 -3.93
C ILE A 246 13.62 3.04 -4.52
N PRO A 247 13.79 4.35 -4.83
CA PRO A 247 12.71 5.14 -5.39
C PRO A 247 12.21 4.60 -6.73
N SER A 248 10.91 4.70 -6.96
CA SER A 248 10.27 4.37 -8.24
C SER A 248 10.54 5.44 -9.30
N GLU A 249 10.62 5.01 -10.55
CA GLU A 249 10.61 5.89 -11.74
C GLU A 249 9.19 6.09 -12.33
N HIS A 250 8.18 5.42 -11.75
CA HIS A 250 6.79 5.40 -12.23
C HIS A 250 5.85 5.89 -11.14
N CYS A 251 5.98 7.17 -10.80
CA CYS A 251 5.12 7.82 -9.81
C CYS A 251 3.77 8.24 -10.40
N ILE A 252 2.78 8.43 -9.53
CA ILE A 252 1.40 8.77 -9.90
C ILE A 252 1.27 10.07 -10.71
N ASP A 253 2.26 10.96 -10.64
CA ASP A 253 2.36 12.23 -11.39
C ASP A 253 3.02 12.07 -12.77
N THR A 254 3.51 10.87 -13.11
CA THR A 254 4.28 10.60 -14.35
C THR A 254 3.54 9.78 -15.40
N LEU A 255 2.23 9.54 -15.23
CA LEU A 255 1.43 8.67 -16.11
C LEU A 255 0.87 9.39 -17.35
N THR A 256 1.32 10.62 -17.65
CA THR A 256 0.79 11.41 -18.77
C THR A 256 0.94 10.69 -20.10
N ASP A 257 2.10 10.07 -20.35
CA ASP A 257 2.35 9.38 -21.62
C ASP A 257 1.46 8.14 -21.75
N HIS A 258 1.22 7.41 -20.65
CA HIS A 258 0.25 6.31 -20.61
C HIS A 258 -1.15 6.80 -21.03
N TYR A 259 -1.66 7.87 -20.41
CA TYR A 259 -2.99 8.37 -20.72
C TYR A 259 -3.14 9.02 -22.10
N LYS A 260 -2.04 9.43 -22.74
CA LYS A 260 -2.04 9.87 -24.15
C LYS A 260 -2.13 8.70 -25.13
N ASP A 261 -1.59 7.54 -24.76
CA ASP A 261 -1.52 6.36 -25.62
C ASP A 261 -2.81 5.51 -25.56
N VAL A 262 -3.55 5.59 -24.45
CA VAL A 262 -4.84 4.90 -24.28
C VAL A 262 -6.04 5.75 -24.69
N LYS A 263 -7.24 5.15 -24.74
CA LYS A 263 -8.44 5.81 -25.28
C LYS A 263 -9.19 6.65 -24.25
N HIS A 264 -9.09 6.27 -22.98
CA HIS A 264 -9.90 6.84 -21.91
C HIS A 264 -9.03 7.41 -20.79
N GLY A 265 -9.54 8.43 -20.09
CA GLY A 265 -8.94 8.92 -18.86
C GLY A 265 -8.01 10.13 -18.98
N LEU A 266 -7.53 10.50 -20.18
CA LEU A 266 -6.59 11.64 -20.33
C LEU A 266 -7.10 12.92 -19.68
N ARG A 267 -8.35 13.29 -19.95
CA ARG A 267 -8.94 14.52 -19.40
C ARG A 267 -9.09 14.44 -17.89
N SER A 268 -9.61 13.33 -17.36
CA SER A 268 -9.69 13.12 -15.90
C SER A 268 -8.31 13.12 -15.24
N TYR A 269 -7.29 12.57 -15.90
CA TYR A 269 -5.93 12.51 -15.39
C TYR A 269 -5.24 13.90 -15.40
N GLU A 270 -5.46 14.74 -16.41
CA GLU A 270 -4.97 16.12 -16.42
C GLU A 270 -5.48 16.90 -15.20
N LYS A 271 -6.76 16.77 -14.85
CA LYS A 271 -7.30 17.38 -13.62
C LYS A 271 -6.68 16.78 -12.35
N PHE A 272 -6.39 15.48 -12.36
CA PHE A 272 -5.73 14.82 -11.24
C PHE A 272 -4.31 15.36 -11.05
N LEU A 273 -3.56 15.61 -12.13
CA LEU A 273 -2.24 16.25 -12.07
C LEU A 273 -2.31 17.63 -11.41
N ASP A 274 -3.28 18.47 -11.77
CA ASP A 274 -3.46 19.79 -11.13
C ASP A 274 -3.65 19.66 -9.60
N LYS A 275 -4.36 18.62 -9.16
CA LYS A 275 -4.54 18.33 -7.72
C LYS A 275 -3.25 17.83 -7.07
N LEU A 276 -2.51 16.96 -7.75
CA LEU A 276 -1.23 16.45 -7.27
C LEU A 276 -0.21 17.58 -7.10
N GLU A 277 -0.16 18.55 -8.01
CA GLU A 277 0.70 19.73 -7.89
C GLU A 277 0.39 20.50 -6.59
N ILE A 278 -0.88 20.81 -6.34
CA ILE A 278 -1.32 21.49 -5.11
C ILE A 278 -0.94 20.69 -3.86
N ILE A 279 -1.16 19.38 -3.87
CA ILE A 279 -0.82 18.51 -2.72
C ILE A 279 0.70 18.50 -2.49
N GLY A 280 1.50 18.44 -3.56
CA GLY A 280 2.95 18.48 -3.50
C GLY A 280 3.45 19.78 -2.85
N ASP A 281 2.96 20.92 -3.32
CA ASP A 281 3.30 22.24 -2.78
C ASP A 281 2.96 22.36 -1.29
N GLU A 282 1.77 21.91 -0.89
CA GLU A 282 1.36 21.92 0.53
C GLU A 282 2.26 21.05 1.42
N ILE A 283 2.67 19.87 0.93
CA ILE A 283 3.59 18.98 1.66
C ILE A 283 4.97 19.62 1.79
N GLU A 284 5.48 20.23 0.72
CA GLU A 284 6.79 20.89 0.72
C GLU A 284 6.80 22.09 1.66
N ASP A 285 5.80 22.97 1.59
CA ASP A 285 5.65 24.12 2.49
C ASP A 285 5.60 23.68 3.96
N ARG A 286 4.77 22.68 4.27
CA ARG A 286 4.67 22.09 5.62
C ARG A 286 6.02 21.54 6.08
N ASN A 287 6.74 20.84 5.21
CA ASN A 287 8.04 20.25 5.53
C ASN A 287 9.14 21.31 5.72
N GLN A 288 9.11 22.41 4.97
CA GLN A 288 10.03 23.54 5.19
C GLN A 288 9.81 24.18 6.56
N VAL A 289 8.55 24.36 6.97
CA VAL A 289 8.22 24.85 8.32
C VAL A 289 8.70 23.87 9.39
N ASN A 290 8.42 22.59 9.24
CA ASN A 290 8.86 21.56 10.20
C ASN A 290 10.39 21.53 10.33
N LYS A 291 11.11 21.55 9.20
CA LYS A 291 12.58 21.55 9.17
C LYS A 291 13.17 22.75 9.91
N LYS A 292 12.64 23.96 9.69
CA LYS A 292 13.07 25.18 10.40
C LYS A 292 12.82 25.09 11.90
N ALA A 293 11.76 24.40 12.31
CA ALA A 293 11.40 24.18 13.71
C ALA A 293 12.09 22.97 14.36
N GLY A 294 12.97 22.25 13.65
CA GLY A 294 13.61 21.02 14.14
C GLY A 294 12.64 19.85 14.34
N ARG A 295 11.49 19.86 13.65
CA ARG A 295 10.49 18.80 13.67
C ARG A 295 10.71 17.82 12.50
N ALA A 296 10.18 16.62 12.63
CA ALA A 296 10.22 15.63 11.56
C ALA A 296 9.52 16.13 10.29
N VAL A 297 10.10 15.82 9.14
CA VAL A 297 9.48 16.00 7.82
C VAL A 297 8.84 14.69 7.38
N TYR A 298 7.79 14.77 6.56
CA TYR A 298 7.12 13.60 6.02
C TYR A 298 6.88 13.80 4.53
N ASN A 299 7.56 12.98 3.72
CA ASN A 299 7.57 13.09 2.25
C ASN A 299 7.11 11.79 1.57
N TYR A 300 6.71 10.77 2.33
CA TYR A 300 6.39 9.45 1.77
C TYR A 300 5.09 9.42 0.95
N LEU A 301 4.26 10.45 1.09
CA LEU A 301 3.04 10.65 0.31
C LEU A 301 3.14 11.87 -0.63
N HIS A 302 4.33 12.42 -0.84
CA HIS A 302 4.53 13.45 -1.85
C HIS A 302 4.29 12.82 -3.24
N PRO A 303 3.46 13.41 -4.13
CA PRO A 303 3.05 12.74 -5.39
C PRO A 303 4.21 12.24 -6.26
N THR A 304 5.30 13.02 -6.36
CA THR A 304 6.53 12.65 -7.08
C THR A 304 7.33 11.48 -6.47
N ARG A 305 6.85 10.89 -5.38
CA ARG A 305 7.47 9.78 -4.64
C ARG A 305 6.52 8.61 -4.41
N VAL A 306 5.27 8.72 -4.85
CA VAL A 306 4.26 7.69 -4.69
C VAL A 306 4.16 6.92 -6.02
N PRO A 307 4.59 5.65 -6.08
CA PRO A 307 4.50 4.82 -7.28
C PRO A 307 3.04 4.58 -7.70
N SER A 308 2.80 4.32 -8.98
CA SER A 308 1.46 3.93 -9.48
C SER A 308 1.10 2.48 -9.18
N SER A 309 2.10 1.61 -9.00
CA SER A 309 1.94 0.20 -8.64
C SER A 309 2.90 -0.21 -7.53
N ILE A 310 2.77 -1.45 -7.05
CA ILE A 310 3.75 -2.05 -6.16
C ILE A 310 4.89 -2.58 -7.03
N ASP A 311 5.97 -1.79 -7.12
CA ASP A 311 7.10 -1.98 -8.02
C ASP A 311 8.45 -2.26 -7.32
N ILE A 312 8.41 -2.48 -6.00
CA ILE A 312 9.50 -3.03 -5.19
C ILE A 312 8.96 -3.91 -4.07
#